data_AF-A0A2S6V871-F1
#
_entry.id   AF-A0A2S6V871-F1
#
_cell.length_a   1.000
_cell.length_b   1.000
_cell.length_c   1.000
_cell.angle_alpha   90.00
_cell.angle_beta   90.00
_cell.angle_gamma   90.00
#
_symmetry.space_group_name_H-M   'P 1'
#
loop_
_entity.id
_entity.type
_entity.pdbx_description
1 polymer ?
#
loop_
_entity_poly.entity_id
_entity_poly.type
_entity_poly.pdbx_seq_one_letter_code
_entity_poly.pdbx_strand_id
1 'polypeptide(L)' 'MEKEYRCTRNALYTHECLGHNDVTARQGHYVKANSAEEAWEKMAIRFPEEVNEGFTVQEWEGFNVIVEEVKRDD' A
#
# COMPACT_ATOMS: atom_id res chain seq x y z
N MET A 1 -18.29 -7.71 -2.45
CA MET A 1 -17.24 -8.46 -1.73
C MET A 1 -16.04 -7.53 -1.69
N GLU A 2 -15.55 -7.24 -0.49
CA GLU A 2 -14.40 -6.37 -0.31
C GLU A 2 -13.15 -7.09 -0.80
N LYS A 3 -12.35 -6.42 -1.63
CA LYS A 3 -11.06 -6.92 -2.12
C LYS A 3 -9.92 -6.22 -1.39
N GLU A 4 -8.75 -6.82 -1.39
CA GLU A 4 -7.54 -6.19 -0.88
C GLU A 4 -6.80 -5.49 -2.02
N TYR A 5 -6.32 -4.28 -1.76
CA TYR A 5 -5.55 -3.48 -2.70
C TYR A 5 -4.23 -3.08 -2.04
N ARG A 6 -3.13 -3.25 -2.76
CA ARG A 6 -1.83 -2.67 -2.41
C ARG A 6 -1.75 -1.27 -3.02
N CYS A 7 -1.82 -0.26 -2.18
CA CYS A 7 -1.65 1.14 -2.55
C CYS A 7 -0.22 1.60 -2.26
N THR A 8 0.44 2.23 -3.21
CA THR A 8 1.80 2.78 -3.05
C THR A 8 1.78 4.29 -3.25
N ARG A 9 2.50 5.00 -2.39
CA ARG A 9 2.69 6.46 -2.51
C ARG A 9 3.58 6.75 -3.72
N ASN A 10 3.15 7.67 -4.58
CA ASN A 10 3.92 8.05 -5.76
C ASN A 10 5.02 9.06 -5.46
N ALA A 11 4.95 9.77 -4.32
CA ALA A 11 6.01 10.69 -3.94
C ALA A 11 7.36 9.97 -3.85
N LEU A 12 8.39 10.64 -4.35
CA LEU A 12 9.76 10.13 -4.34
C LEU A 12 10.23 9.97 -2.90
N TYR A 13 10.89 8.84 -2.60
CA TYR A 13 11.53 8.66 -1.30
C TYR A 13 12.66 9.70 -1.18
N THR A 14 12.71 10.41 -0.06
CA THR A 14 13.71 11.47 0.17
C THR A 14 15.14 10.94 0.35
N HIS A 15 15.30 9.63 0.44
CA HIS A 15 16.56 8.93 0.64
C HIS A 15 16.86 8.04 -0.58
N GLU A 16 18.14 7.97 -0.95
CA GLU A 16 18.60 7.12 -2.05
C GLU A 16 18.41 5.64 -1.68
N CYS A 17 17.40 5.04 -2.30
CA CYS A 17 17.07 3.63 -2.15
C CYS A 17 16.48 3.12 -3.47
N LEU A 18 16.38 1.79 -3.63
CA LEU A 18 15.75 1.19 -4.82
C LEU A 18 14.31 1.68 -5.01
N GLY A 19 13.59 1.92 -3.91
CA GLY A 19 12.25 2.50 -3.89
C GLY A 19 12.18 3.96 -4.36
N HIS A 20 13.30 4.66 -4.55
CA HIS A 20 13.30 6.03 -5.09
C HIS A 20 12.76 6.04 -6.52
N ASN A 21 13.32 5.19 -7.39
CA ASN A 21 12.94 5.10 -8.80
C ASN A 21 11.97 3.95 -9.11
N ASP A 22 11.94 2.89 -8.30
CA ASP A 22 11.13 1.71 -8.56
C ASP A 22 9.96 1.59 -7.59
N VAL A 23 8.74 1.82 -8.09
CA VAL A 23 7.50 1.77 -7.29
C VAL A 23 7.23 0.35 -6.76
N THR A 24 7.72 -0.70 -7.43
CA THR A 24 7.50 -2.08 -6.98
C THR A 24 8.28 -2.41 -5.70
N ALA A 25 9.43 -1.76 -5.52
CA ALA A 25 10.29 -1.85 -4.34
C ALA A 25 9.79 -0.98 -3.16
N ARG A 26 8.79 -0.11 -3.37
CA ARG A 26 8.21 0.72 -2.31
C ARG A 26 7.31 -0.13 -1.40
N GLN A 27 7.33 0.19 -0.10
CA GLN A 27 6.41 -0.43 0.84
C GLN A 27 4.97 -0.01 0.48
N GLY A 28 4.12 -1.00 0.19
CA GLY A 28 2.71 -0.76 -0.10
C GLY A 28 1.87 -0.73 1.17
N HIS A 29 0.82 0.08 1.15
CA HIS A 29 -0.28 0.07 2.11
C HIS A 29 -1.37 -0.88 1.61
N TYR A 30 -1.65 -1.93 2.37
CA TYR A 30 -2.72 -2.86 2.05
C TYR A 30 -4.02 -2.33 2.62
N VAL A 31 -5.01 -2.13 1.76
CA VAL A 31 -6.31 -1.52 2.09
C VAL A 31 -7.41 -2.41 1.55
N LYS A 32 -8.41 -2.69 2.38
CA LYS A 32 -9.64 -3.36 1.92
C LYS A 32 -10.58 -2.34 1.33
N ALA A 33 -11.08 -2.59 0.14
CA ALA A 33 -12.02 -1.70 -0.54
C ALA A 33 -12.92 -2.46 -1.51
N ASN A 34 -14.05 -1.87 -1.90
CA ASN A 34 -14.90 -2.46 -2.94
C ASN A 34 -14.35 -2.23 -4.36
N SER A 35 -13.56 -1.17 -4.54
CA SER A 35 -12.99 -0.74 -5.82
C SER A 35 -11.63 -0.09 -5.63
N ALA A 36 -10.83 0.00 -6.70
CA ALA A 36 -9.56 0.72 -6.69
C ALA A 36 -9.73 2.21 -6.36
N GLU A 37 -10.84 2.83 -6.80
CA GLU A 37 -11.20 4.22 -6.47
C GLU A 37 -11.40 4.40 -4.96
N GLU A 38 -12.17 3.52 -4.32
CA GLU A 38 -12.40 3.57 -2.87
C GLU A 38 -11.09 3.33 -2.10
N ALA A 39 -10.21 2.46 -2.60
CA ALA A 39 -8.87 2.27 -2.02
C ALA A 39 -8.00 3.54 -2.15
N TRP A 40 -8.10 4.25 -3.27
CA TRP A 40 -7.43 5.52 -3.49
C TRP A 40 -7.98 6.61 -2.56
N GLU A 41 -9.30 6.72 -2.40
CA GLU A 41 -9.92 7.69 -1.50
C GLU A 41 -9.49 7.47 -0.04
N LYS A 42 -9.43 6.21 0.40
CA LYS A 42 -8.90 5.86 1.75
C LYS A 42 -7.45 6.31 1.91
N MET A 43 -6.64 6.22 0.86
CA MET A 43 -5.26 6.71 0.86
C MET A 43 -5.20 8.24 0.87
N ALA A 44 -6.06 8.91 0.09
CA ALA A 44 -6.14 10.37 0.06
C ALA A 44 -6.53 10.96 1.41
N ILE A 45 -7.45 10.32 2.14
CA ILE A 45 -7.82 10.71 3.51
C ILE A 45 -6.65 10.51 4.48
N ARG A 46 -5.89 9.41 4.31
CA ARG A 46 -4.77 9.06 5.19
C ARG A 46 -3.52 9.90 4.93
N PHE A 47 -3.29 10.31 3.69
CA PHE A 47 -2.12 11.07 3.23
C PHE A 47 -2.55 12.25 2.36
N PRO A 48 -3.22 13.26 2.94
CA PRO A 48 -3.76 14.40 2.17
C PRO A 48 -2.66 15.21 1.47
N GLU A 49 -1.46 15.26 2.05
CA GLU A 49 -0.29 15.95 1.49
C GLU A 49 0.23 15.30 0.19
N GLU A 50 -0.07 14.01 0.00
CA GLU A 50 0.43 13.19 -1.11
C GLU A 50 -0.58 13.07 -2.25
N VAL A 51 -1.78 13.61 -2.08
CA VAL A 51 -2.85 13.53 -3.09
C VAL A 51 -2.44 14.15 -4.42
N ASN A 52 -1.60 15.20 -4.40
CA ASN A 52 -1.08 15.84 -5.61
C ASN A 52 -0.12 14.93 -6.40
N GLU A 53 0.72 14.15 -5.72
CA GLU A 53 1.62 13.16 -6.35
C GLU A 53 0.83 11.89 -6.75
N GLY A 54 -0.25 11.61 -6.01
CA GLY A 54 -1.15 10.50 -6.23
C GLY A 54 -0.69 9.18 -5.62
N PHE A 55 -1.49 8.14 -5.85
CA PHE A 55 -1.26 6.79 -5.35
C PHE A 55 -1.43 5.79 -6.48
N THR A 56 -0.50 4.84 -6.56
CA THR A 56 -0.65 3.67 -7.44
C THR A 56 -1.39 2.59 -6.68
N VAL A 57 -2.55 2.17 -7.18
CA VAL A 57 -3.42 1.15 -6.58
C VAL A 57 -3.36 -0.12 -7.43
N GLN A 58 -3.04 -1.24 -6.79
CA GLN A 58 -3.02 -2.55 -7.44
C GLN A 58 -3.92 -3.50 -6.66
N GLU A 59 -4.82 -4.20 -7.35
CA GLU A 59 -5.59 -5.28 -6.74
C GLU A 59 -4.62 -6.36 -6.27
N TRP A 60 -4.71 -6.72 -4.99
CA TRP A 60 -3.85 -7.70 -4.36
C TRP A 60 -4.64 -8.98 -4.16
N GLU A 61 -4.51 -9.90 -5.10
CA GLU A 61 -4.90 -11.29 -4.88
C GLU A 61 -3.79 -11.94 -4.05
N GLY A 62 -3.86 -11.72 -2.73
CA GLY A 62 -2.91 -12.29 -1.80
C GLY A 62 -2.77 -13.79 -2.04
N PHE A 63 -1.60 -14.21 -2.51
CA PHE A 63 -1.17 -15.59 -2.29
C PHE A 63 -1.38 -15.87 -0.81
N ASN A 64 -2.00 -17.00 -0.50
CA ASN A 64 -2.48 -17.39 0.83
C ASN A 64 -1.35 -17.31 1.90
N VAL A 65 -1.09 -16.12 2.45
CA VAL A 65 -0.02 -15.89 3.42
C VAL A 65 -0.59 -16.22 4.81
N ILE A 66 -0.19 -17.37 5.33
CA ILE A 66 -0.47 -17.76 6.71
C ILE A 66 0.44 -16.92 7.61
N VAL A 67 -0.11 -15.91 8.27
CA VAL A 67 0.60 -15.13 9.28
C VAL A 67 0.47 -15.87 10.62
N GLU A 68 1.51 -16.58 11.03
CA GLU A 68 1.58 -17.16 12.37
C GLU A 68 2.20 -16.16 13.36
N GLU A 69 1.46 -15.84 14.42
CA GLU A 69 1.97 -15.06 15.55
C GLU A 69 2.91 -15.94 16.37
N VAL A 70 4.22 -15.70 16.27
CA VAL A 70 5.21 -16.36 17.14
C VAL A 70 5.21 -15.65 18.49
N LYS A 71 4.52 -16.22 19.47
CA LYS A 71 4.69 -15.83 20.87
C LYS A 71 6.06 -16.31 21.35
N ARG A 72 6.91 -15.40 21.81
CA ARG A 72 8.09 -15.74 22.62
C ARG A 72 7.68 -15.60 24.07
N ASP A 73 7.67 -16.72 24.79
CA ASP A 73 7.65 -16.72 26.25
C ASP A 73 8.95 -16.08 26.77
N ASP A 74 8.81 -15.20 27.77
CA ASP A 74 9.90 -14.51 28.50
C ASP A 74 10.60 -15.48 29.47
#